data_AF-A0A9X2TN57-F1
#
_entry.id   AF-A0A9X2TN57-F1
#
_cell.length_a   1.000
_cell.length_b   1.000
_cell.length_c   1.000
_cell.angle_alpha   90.00
_cell.angle_beta   90.00
_cell.angle_gamma   90.00
#
_symmetry.space_group_name_H-M   'P 1'
#
loop_
_entity.id
_entity.type
_entity.pdbx_description
1 polymer ?
#
loop_
_entity_poly.entity_id
_entity_poly.type
_entity_poly.pdbx_seq_one_letter_code
_entity_poly.pdbx_strand_id
1 'polypeptide(L)'
;MPAPAAVRYAAGRYRAHARIEVASGRGEWSSTPQANAGMPRHLSSVLYYGKRSDTATSTGVLVNCSYALPTGEDVDLAYFDQQTPQTPRNLIVALQHPAVWLLDQPPAPGEDQFYACTRSLKDCAFEPLRLE
;
A
#
# COMPACT_ATOMS: atom_id res chain seq x y z
N MET A 1 11.18 -1.76 3.62
CA MET A 1 10.41 -0.60 4.11
C MET A 1 8.96 -0.90 3.88
N PRO A 2 8.17 -1.03 4.94
CA PRO A 2 6.74 -1.16 4.79
C PRO A 2 6.06 0.20 4.83
N ALA A 3 5.08 0.38 3.94
CA ALA A 3 4.64 1.64 3.36
C ALA A 3 5.79 2.46 2.69
N PRO A 4 5.65 2.90 1.42
CA PRO A 4 6.74 3.54 0.68
C PRO A 4 7.14 4.95 1.17
N ALA A 5 8.25 5.08 1.89
CA ALA A 5 8.67 6.36 2.51
C ALA A 5 9.38 7.39 1.59
N ALA A 6 9.54 7.12 0.29
CA ALA A 6 10.33 7.98 -0.62
C ALA A 6 9.67 8.08 -2.01
N VAL A 7 8.43 8.56 -2.04
CA VAL A 7 7.67 8.72 -3.28
C VAL A 7 8.21 9.88 -4.10
N ARG A 8 8.54 9.62 -5.36
CA ARG A 8 9.06 10.60 -6.33
C ARG A 8 8.23 10.59 -7.62
N TYR A 9 8.16 11.72 -8.30
CA TYR A 9 7.54 11.79 -9.61
C TYR A 9 8.57 11.48 -10.72
N ALA A 10 8.28 10.52 -11.59
CA ALA A 10 9.11 10.18 -12.75
C ALA A 10 8.31 9.49 -13.87
N ALA A 11 8.57 9.89 -15.11
CA ALA A 11 7.94 9.34 -16.31
C ALA A 11 6.40 9.30 -16.23
N GLY A 12 5.79 10.43 -15.84
CA GLY A 12 4.33 10.58 -15.81
C GLY A 12 3.64 9.96 -14.59
N ARG A 13 4.38 9.48 -13.59
CA ARG A 13 3.83 8.72 -12.44
C ARG A 13 4.56 9.03 -11.15
N TYR A 14 3.86 8.89 -10.03
CA TYR A 14 4.48 8.82 -8.70
C TYR A 14 4.94 7.40 -8.43
N ARG A 15 6.16 7.26 -7.91
CA ARG A 15 6.87 5.99 -7.79
C ARG A 15 7.65 5.91 -6.50
N ALA A 16 7.74 4.72 -5.91
CA ALA A 16 8.64 4.43 -4.81
C ALA A 16 9.20 3.01 -4.93
N HIS A 17 10.51 2.88 -4.79
CA HIS A 17 11.16 1.57 -4.85
C HIS A 17 10.68 0.68 -3.70
N ALA A 18 10.29 -0.55 -4.06
CA ALA A 18 9.91 -1.57 -3.11
C ALA A 18 10.98 -2.67 -3.16
N ARG A 19 11.76 -2.82 -2.08
CA ARG A 19 12.62 -3.99 -1.93
C ARG A 19 11.77 -5.10 -1.31
N ILE A 20 11.15 -5.90 -2.17
CA ILE A 20 10.42 -7.10 -1.80
C ILE A 20 11.31 -8.28 -2.17
N GLU A 21 11.85 -8.98 -1.18
CA GLU A 21 12.80 -10.08 -1.40
C GLU A 21 12.11 -11.45 -1.53
N VAL A 22 10.80 -11.50 -1.30
CA VAL A 22 10.00 -12.71 -1.40
C VAL A 22 9.58 -12.97 -2.85
N ALA A 23 9.81 -14.20 -3.30
CA ALA A 23 9.47 -14.74 -4.63
C ALA A 23 10.23 -14.16 -5.85
N SER A 24 11.51 -13.80 -5.71
CA SER A 24 12.42 -13.42 -6.83
C SER A 24 12.01 -12.21 -7.70
N GLY A 25 10.98 -11.45 -7.30
CA GLY A 25 10.52 -10.27 -8.03
C GLY A 25 10.90 -8.97 -7.32
N ARG A 26 11.77 -8.17 -7.95
CA ARG A 26 11.87 -6.74 -7.61
C ARG A 26 10.61 -6.05 -8.13
N GLY A 27 10.14 -5.01 -7.44
CA GLY A 27 9.01 -4.24 -7.92
C GLY A 27 9.05 -2.78 -7.47
N GLU A 28 8.00 -2.07 -7.81
CA GLU A 28 7.86 -0.64 -7.52
C GLU A 28 6.41 -0.34 -7.15
N TRP A 29 6.25 0.52 -6.14
CA TRP A 29 4.97 1.16 -5.89
C TRP A 29 4.80 2.26 -6.93
N SER A 30 3.75 2.22 -7.74
CA SER A 30 3.51 3.21 -8.79
C SER A 30 2.05 3.66 -8.81
N SER A 31 1.85 4.93 -9.12
CA SER A 31 0.53 5.47 -9.46
C SER A 31 0.14 5.15 -10.89
N THR A 32 -1.13 5.39 -11.22
CA THR A 32 -1.59 5.57 -12.60
C THR A 32 -0.93 6.82 -13.24
N PRO A 33 -0.86 6.92 -14.58
CA PRO A 33 -0.35 8.11 -15.25
C PRO A 33 -1.14 9.35 -14.85
N GLN A 34 -0.44 10.41 -14.45
CA GLN A 34 -1.05 11.67 -14.02
C GLN A 34 -0.05 12.83 -14.09
N ALA A 35 -0.55 14.06 -14.04
CA ALA A 35 0.28 15.26 -14.04
C ALA A 35 1.14 15.36 -12.77
N ASN A 36 2.27 16.06 -12.87
CA ASN A 36 3.06 16.41 -11.70
C ASN A 36 2.36 17.53 -10.92
N ALA A 37 1.86 17.20 -9.73
CA ALA A 37 1.18 18.10 -8.80
C ALA A 37 2.06 18.45 -7.58
N GLY A 38 3.37 18.17 -7.66
CA GLY A 38 4.34 18.43 -6.61
C GLY A 38 4.70 17.19 -5.81
N MET A 39 5.69 17.34 -4.91
CA MET A 39 6.16 16.23 -4.08
C MET A 39 5.11 15.84 -3.02
N PRO A 40 4.81 14.54 -2.85
CA PRO A 40 3.91 14.11 -1.80
C PRO A 40 4.39 14.54 -0.41
N ARG A 41 3.48 15.02 0.42
CA ARG A 41 3.80 15.57 1.75
C ARG A 41 3.94 14.47 2.79
N HIS A 42 2.99 13.52 2.82
CA HIS A 42 2.97 12.41 3.77
C HIS A 42 2.05 11.29 3.27
N LEU A 43 2.15 10.12 3.91
CA LEU A 43 1.19 9.03 3.78
C LEU A 43 -0.17 9.50 4.31
N SER A 44 -1.21 9.42 3.47
CA SER A 44 -2.60 9.71 3.84
C SER A 44 -3.27 8.47 4.42
N SER A 45 -3.18 7.35 3.70
CA SER A 45 -3.79 6.09 4.13
C SER A 45 -3.09 4.87 3.51
N VAL A 46 -3.32 3.70 4.10
CA VAL A 46 -2.99 2.41 3.50
C VAL A 46 -4.22 1.53 3.59
N LEU A 47 -4.58 0.87 2.49
CA LEU A 47 -5.72 -0.04 2.42
C LEU A 47 -5.25 -1.49 2.36
N TYR A 48 -5.88 -2.32 3.18
CA TYR A 48 -5.62 -3.74 3.32
C TYR A 48 -6.94 -4.50 3.33
N TYR A 49 -7.00 -5.69 2.74
CA TYR A 49 -8.12 -6.61 2.97
C TYR A 49 -7.65 -7.99 3.42
N GLY A 50 -8.47 -8.64 4.24
CA GLY A 50 -8.20 -9.96 4.76
C GLY A 50 -8.78 -10.12 6.16
N LYS A 51 -8.35 -11.17 6.86
CA LYS A 51 -8.73 -11.39 8.26
C LYS A 51 -7.78 -10.62 9.17
N ARG A 52 -8.31 -9.78 10.05
CA ARG A 52 -7.56 -9.12 11.12
C ARG A 52 -7.76 -9.88 12.43
N SER A 53 -6.67 -10.07 13.16
CA SER A 53 -6.68 -10.47 14.57
C SER A 53 -5.94 -9.41 15.36
N ASP A 54 -6.56 -8.91 16.42
CA ASP A 54 -5.99 -7.84 17.25
C ASP A 54 -4.85 -8.35 18.16
N THR A 55 -4.66 -9.67 18.24
CA THR A 55 -3.71 -10.34 19.15
C THR A 55 -2.68 -11.23 18.44
N ALA A 56 -2.78 -11.39 17.12
CA ALA A 56 -1.89 -12.23 16.32
C ALA A 56 -1.51 -11.54 14.99
N THR A 57 -0.46 -12.05 14.34
CA THR A 57 -0.06 -11.59 13.00
C THR A 57 -1.25 -11.71 12.05
N SER A 58 -1.67 -10.58 11.48
CA SER A 58 -2.75 -10.53 10.50
C SER A 58 -2.15 -10.57 9.10
N THR A 59 -2.52 -11.59 8.32
CA THR A 59 -2.07 -11.75 6.94
C THR A 59 -3.24 -11.56 5.97
N GLY A 60 -2.97 -10.80 4.92
CA GLY A 60 -3.94 -10.44 3.90
C GLY A 60 -3.24 -9.71 2.76
N VAL A 61 -3.99 -8.92 2.02
CA VAL A 61 -3.54 -8.28 0.80
C VAL A 61 -3.48 -6.78 1.00
N LEU A 62 -2.34 -6.16 0.65
CA LEU A 62 -2.25 -4.72 0.54
C LEU A 62 -2.80 -4.27 -0.82
N VAL A 63 -3.78 -3.38 -0.79
CA VAL A 63 -4.45 -2.88 -2.00
C VAL A 63 -3.68 -1.70 -2.57
N ASN A 64 -3.48 -0.66 -1.76
CA ASN A 64 -2.78 0.56 -2.16
C ASN A 64 -2.19 1.28 -0.93
N CYS A 65 -1.28 2.22 -1.21
CA CYS A 65 -0.85 3.25 -0.28
C CYS A 65 -1.16 4.61 -0.89
N SER A 66 -1.91 5.46 -0.19
CA SER A 66 -2.32 6.78 -0.65
C SER A 66 -1.46 7.86 -0.02
N TYR A 67 -1.05 8.86 -0.80
CA TYR A 67 -0.21 9.96 -0.35
C TYR A 67 -0.82 11.31 -0.65
N ALA A 68 -0.83 12.20 0.33
CA ALA A 68 -1.36 13.55 0.17
C ALA A 68 -0.39 14.43 -0.61
N LEU A 69 -0.89 15.07 -1.68
CA LEU A 69 -0.17 16.02 -2.50
C LEU A 69 -0.32 17.45 -1.94
N PRO A 70 0.55 18.39 -2.34
CA PRO A 70 0.46 19.79 -1.92
C PRO A 70 -0.84 20.50 -2.31
N THR A 71 -1.50 20.02 -3.36
CA THR A 71 -2.78 20.52 -3.88
C THR A 71 -3.98 20.13 -2.99
N GLY A 72 -3.80 19.19 -2.06
CA GLY A 72 -4.88 18.61 -1.24
C GLY A 72 -5.51 17.37 -1.86
N GLU A 73 -5.06 16.94 -3.04
CA GLU A 73 -5.46 15.66 -3.65
C GLU A 73 -4.59 14.51 -3.13
N ASP A 74 -5.16 13.30 -3.10
CA ASP A 74 -4.41 12.09 -2.79
C ASP A 74 -3.99 11.36 -4.06
N VAL A 75 -2.82 10.73 -4.01
CA VAL A 75 -2.36 9.81 -5.05
C VAL A 75 -2.20 8.40 -4.53
N ASP A 76 -2.85 7.45 -5.20
CA ASP A 76 -2.75 6.03 -4.90
C ASP A 76 -1.56 5.39 -5.60
N LEU A 77 -0.79 4.63 -4.83
CA LEU A 77 0.28 3.78 -5.33
C LEU A 77 -0.11 2.32 -5.13
N ALA A 78 -0.12 1.56 -6.23
CA ALA A 78 -0.27 0.10 -6.23
C ALA A 78 1.10 -0.56 -6.48
N TYR A 79 1.24 -1.82 -6.11
CA TYR A 79 2.48 -2.56 -6.34
C TYR A 79 2.51 -3.14 -7.76
N PHE A 80 3.61 -2.92 -8.47
CA PHE A 80 3.89 -3.50 -9.79
C PHE A 80 5.14 -4.36 -9.72
N ASP A 81 5.01 -5.61 -10.14
CA ASP A 81 6.15 -6.50 -10.34
C ASP A 81 6.95 -6.10 -11.58
N GLN A 82 8.27 -6.16 -11.51
CA GLN A 82 9.15 -5.78 -12.62
C GLN A 82 9.01 -6.73 -13.82
N GLN A 83 8.59 -7.99 -13.62
CA GLN A 83 8.39 -8.92 -14.73
C GLN A 83 7.11 -8.60 -15.51
N THR A 84 6.10 -8.03 -14.85
CA THR A 84 4.82 -7.63 -15.45
C THR A 84 4.46 -6.18 -15.09
N PRO A 85 5.21 -5.17 -15.56
CA PRO A 85 5.14 -3.79 -15.06
C PRO A 85 3.87 -3.03 -15.48
N GLN A 86 3.02 -3.64 -16.31
CA GLN A 86 1.75 -3.05 -16.76
C GLN A 86 0.55 -3.50 -15.92
N THR A 87 0.72 -4.52 -15.07
CA THR A 87 -0.37 -5.12 -14.30
C THR A 87 -0.06 -4.95 -12.81
N PRO A 88 -0.94 -4.29 -12.04
CA PRO A 88 -0.78 -4.26 -10.58
C PRO A 88 -0.90 -5.68 -10.03
N ARG A 89 -0.10 -5.98 -9.00
CA ARG A 89 -0.12 -7.29 -8.34
C ARG A 89 -0.57 -7.14 -6.90
N ASN A 90 -1.34 -8.10 -6.44
CA ASN A 90 -1.73 -8.20 -5.05
C ASN A 90 -0.51 -8.61 -4.23
N LEU A 91 -0.16 -7.77 -3.25
CA LEU A 91 0.94 -8.04 -2.34
C LEU A 91 0.37 -8.64 -1.07
N ILE A 92 0.66 -9.92 -0.82
CA ILE A 92 0.33 -10.56 0.44
C ILE A 92 1.29 -10.07 1.51
N VAL A 93 0.75 -9.52 2.60
CA VAL A 93 1.52 -8.91 3.68
C VAL A 93 1.08 -9.41 5.05
N ALA A 94 1.99 -9.33 6.04
CA ALA A 94 1.68 -9.38 7.46
C ALA A 94 1.68 -7.96 8.05
N LEU A 95 0.67 -7.57 8.83
CA LEU A 95 0.64 -6.26 9.50
C LEU A 95 1.59 -6.24 10.71
N GLN A 96 2.44 -5.21 10.85
CA GLN A 96 3.33 -5.08 12.02
C GLN A 96 2.60 -4.59 13.27
N HIS A 97 1.59 -3.72 13.07
CA HIS A 97 0.79 -3.15 14.16
C HIS A 97 -0.72 -3.35 13.90
N PRO A 98 -1.27 -4.58 13.92
CA PRO A 98 -2.66 -4.86 13.51
C PRO A 98 -3.71 -3.97 14.20
N ALA A 99 -3.49 -3.60 15.47
CA ALA A 99 -4.42 -2.79 16.26
C ALA A 99 -4.67 -1.37 15.74
N VAL A 100 -3.78 -0.81 14.89
CA VAL A 100 -3.98 0.55 14.34
C VAL A 100 -4.77 0.58 13.03
N TRP A 101 -5.05 -0.59 12.45
CA TRP A 101 -5.78 -0.74 11.21
C TRP A 101 -7.26 -0.89 11.54
N LEU A 102 -8.09 0.07 11.14
CA LEU A 102 -9.51 0.11 11.47
C LEU A 102 -10.34 -0.28 10.26
N LEU A 103 -11.55 -0.81 10.46
CA LEU A 103 -12.45 -1.10 9.35
C LEU A 103 -12.69 0.19 8.55
N ASP A 104 -12.44 0.13 7.25
CA ASP A 104 -12.66 1.26 6.35
C ASP A 104 -14.17 1.51 6.18
N GLN A 105 -14.93 0.42 6.03
CA GLN A 105 -16.38 0.43 5.93
C GLN A 105 -16.99 -0.78 6.66
N PRO A 106 -18.25 -0.69 7.12
CA PRO A 106 -18.97 -1.86 7.62
C PRO A 106 -19.13 -2.91 6.50
N PRO A 107 -18.63 -4.15 6.69
CA PRO A 107 -18.71 -5.17 5.64
C PRO A 107 -20.15 -5.68 5.47
N ALA A 108 -20.57 -5.90 4.22
CA ALA A 108 -21.80 -6.64 3.98
C ALA A 108 -21.62 -8.13 4.33
N PRO A 109 -22.69 -8.87 4.65
CA PRO A 109 -22.59 -10.30 4.94
C PRO A 109 -21.97 -11.07 3.76
N GLY A 110 -20.84 -11.74 4.02
CA GLY A 110 -20.13 -12.55 3.02
C GLY A 110 -19.07 -11.80 2.19
N GLU A 111 -18.88 -10.50 2.40
CA GLU A 111 -17.82 -9.74 1.75
C GLU A 111 -16.52 -9.72 2.55
N ASP A 112 -15.41 -9.49 1.83
CA ASP A 112 -14.10 -9.28 2.43
C ASP A 112 -14.09 -7.99 3.26
N GLN A 113 -13.35 -8.02 4.37
CA GLN A 113 -13.21 -6.88 5.26
C GLN A 113 -12.02 -6.03 4.83
N PHE A 114 -12.28 -4.74 4.61
CA PHE A 114 -11.26 -3.76 4.29
C PHE A 114 -10.90 -2.96 5.54
N TYR A 115 -9.60 -2.77 5.72
CA TYR A 115 -9.03 -2.02 6.82
C TYR A 115 -8.14 -0.90 6.30
N ALA A 116 -8.27 0.28 6.89
CA ALA A 116 -7.46 1.44 6.61
C ALA A 116 -6.54 1.76 7.80
N CYS A 117 -5.30 2.16 7.50
CA CYS A 117 -4.42 2.81 8.46
C CYS A 117 -4.10 4.22 7.97
N THR A 118 -4.50 5.23 8.74
CA THR A 118 -4.28 6.66 8.48
C THR A 118 -3.26 7.28 9.43
N ARG A 119 -2.45 6.43 10.07
CA ARG A 119 -1.40 6.82 11.01
C ARG A 119 -0.08 7.09 10.26
N SER A 120 1.03 7.18 10.99
CA SER A 120 2.33 7.40 10.37
C SER A 120 2.77 6.20 9.52
N LEU A 121 3.72 6.43 8.60
CA LEU A 121 4.38 5.36 7.83
C LEU A 121 4.88 4.20 8.71
N LYS A 122 5.38 4.51 9.91
CA LYS A 122 5.86 3.52 10.87
C LYS A 122 4.73 2.68 11.46
N ASP A 123 3.60 3.31 11.78
CA ASP A 123 2.45 2.62 12.37
C ASP A 123 1.72 1.77 11.34
N CYS A 124 1.60 2.27 10.10
CA CYS A 124 1.01 1.56 8.97
C CYS A 124 1.98 0.56 8.32
N ALA A 125 3.00 0.13 9.06
CA ALA A 125 3.98 -0.80 8.56
C ALA A 125 3.43 -2.24 8.45
N PHE A 126 3.90 -2.95 7.44
CA PHE A 126 3.60 -4.33 7.11
C PHE A 126 4.87 -5.14 6.80
N GLU A 127 4.77 -6.40 6.45
CA GLU A 127 5.89 -7.22 6.00
C GLU A 127 5.44 -7.94 4.74
N PRO A 128 6.09 -7.71 3.60
CA PRO A 128 5.72 -8.42 2.38
C PRO A 128 6.08 -9.89 2.50
N LEU A 129 5.12 -10.78 2.21
CA LEU A 129 5.27 -12.23 2.32
C LEU A 129 5.37 -12.91 0.97
N ARG A 130 4.56 -12.49 -0.01
CA ARG A 130 4.58 -13.00 -1.40
C ARG A 130 3.70 -12.15 -2.32
N LEU A 131 3.87 -12.33 -3.62
CA LEU A 131 2.90 -11.90 -4.62
C LEU A 131 1.86 -12.99 -4.84
N GLU A 132 0.65 -12.59 -5.23
CA GLU A 132 -0.36 -13.48 -5.81
C GLU A 132 -0.07 -13.82 -7.28
#